data_AF-A0A2H5ZHY1-F1
#
_entry.id   AF-A0A2H5ZHY1-F1
#
_cell.length_a   1.000
_cell.length_b   1.000
_cell.length_c   1.000
_cell.angle_alpha   90.00
_cell.angle_beta   90.00
_cell.angle_gamma   90.00
#
_symmetry.space_group_name_H-M   'P 1'
#
loop_
_entity.id
_entity.type
_entity.pdbx_description
1 polymer ?
#
loop_
_entity_poly.entity_id
_entity_poly.type
_entity_poly.pdbx_seq_one_letter_code
_entity_poly.pdbx_strand_id
1 'polypeptide(L)'
;MSKHLDFLFEEVERSAIRVSAEGFGLAVALTEDQLITAKAGIIRRWGKVERFPLSSLVALRSMPNPSANLLQIQFAEGSGGRVLTIMYPPESTAAFDQIIGFLQGRLAAQQSEDAHER
;
A
#
# COMPACT_ATOMS: atom_id res chain seq x y z
N MET A 1 -18.53 5.32 -3.60
CA MET A 1 -17.08 5.07 -3.72
C MET A 1 -16.40 6.42 -3.91
N SER A 2 -15.19 6.63 -3.37
CA SER A 2 -14.53 7.93 -3.47
C SER A 2 -13.87 8.12 -4.83
N LYS A 3 -13.64 9.38 -5.22
CA LYS A 3 -12.92 9.71 -6.46
C LYS A 3 -11.52 9.09 -6.55
N HIS A 4 -10.88 8.82 -5.40
CA HIS A 4 -9.55 8.24 -5.34
C HIS A 4 -9.60 6.74 -5.59
N LEU A 5 -10.57 6.04 -4.99
CA LEU A 5 -10.81 4.63 -5.26
C LEU A 5 -11.31 4.40 -6.69
N ASP A 6 -12.22 5.23 -7.19
CA ASP A 6 -12.69 5.15 -8.60
C ASP A 6 -11.51 5.25 -9.57
N PHE A 7 -10.65 6.26 -9.37
CA PHE A 7 -9.44 6.44 -10.18
C PHE A 7 -8.46 5.27 -10.03
N LEU A 8 -8.30 4.72 -8.82
CA LEU A 8 -7.48 3.55 -8.59
C LEU A 8 -7.99 2.37 -9.42
N PHE A 9 -9.29 2.04 -9.34
CA PHE A 9 -9.87 0.89 -10.04
C PHE A 9 -9.83 1.03 -11.57
N GLU A 10 -9.99 2.25 -12.11
CA GLU A 10 -9.76 2.52 -13.53
C GLU A 10 -8.31 2.17 -13.95
N GLU A 11 -7.35 2.42 -13.07
CA GLU A 11 -5.91 2.22 -13.33
C GLU A 11 -5.42 0.79 -13.04
N VAL A 12 -6.25 -0.04 -12.39
CA VAL A 12 -5.94 -1.43 -12.03
C VAL A 12 -6.94 -2.44 -12.59
N GLU A 13 -7.70 -2.08 -13.62
CA GLU A 13 -8.82 -2.86 -14.22
C GLU A 13 -8.47 -4.33 -14.58
N ARG A 14 -7.18 -4.67 -14.67
CA ARG A 14 -6.68 -6.02 -15.01
C ARG A 14 -5.95 -6.73 -13.87
N SER A 15 -5.85 -6.13 -12.69
CA SER A 15 -5.12 -6.68 -11.55
C SER A 15 -6.08 -7.35 -10.57
N ALA A 16 -5.74 -8.55 -10.10
CA ALA A 16 -6.47 -9.21 -9.02
C ALA A 16 -6.15 -8.51 -7.68
N ILE A 17 -7.06 -7.66 -7.23
CA ILE A 17 -6.91 -6.89 -5.98
C ILE A 17 -7.27 -7.80 -4.81
N ARG A 18 -6.35 -7.92 -3.85
CA ARG A 18 -6.53 -8.67 -2.61
C ARG A 18 -7.21 -7.82 -1.54
N VAL A 19 -6.82 -6.55 -1.44
CA VAL A 19 -7.43 -5.56 -0.55
C VAL A 19 -7.30 -4.16 -1.17
N SER A 20 -8.30 -3.33 -0.97
CA SER A 20 -8.28 -1.91 -1.34
C SER A 20 -8.80 -1.07 -0.19
N ALA A 21 -8.22 0.10 0.01
CA ALA A 21 -8.59 1.03 1.07
C ALA A 21 -8.35 2.48 0.64
N GLU A 22 -8.94 3.41 1.37
CA GLU A 22 -8.63 4.82 1.25
C GLU A 22 -8.08 5.34 2.58
N GLY A 23 -6.89 5.92 2.50
CA GLY A 23 -6.35 6.82 3.50
C GLY A 23 -6.70 8.27 3.17
N PHE A 24 -6.19 9.21 3.97
CA PHE A 24 -6.46 10.64 3.75
C PHE A 24 -5.94 11.13 2.39
N GLY A 25 -6.86 11.26 1.42
CA GLY A 25 -6.57 11.78 0.08
C GLY A 25 -5.71 10.85 -0.79
N LEU A 26 -5.66 9.55 -0.45
CA LEU A 26 -4.86 8.55 -1.15
C LEU A 26 -5.57 7.19 -1.10
N ALA A 27 -5.89 6.65 -2.26
CA ALA A 27 -6.38 5.28 -2.40
C ALA A 27 -5.20 4.31 -2.51
N VAL A 28 -5.41 3.10 -2.00
CA VAL A 28 -4.41 2.05 -1.94
C VAL A 28 -5.05 0.73 -2.37
N ALA A 29 -4.36 -0.04 -3.19
CA ALA A 29 -4.68 -1.44 -3.48
C ALA A 29 -3.45 -2.31 -3.30
N LEU A 30 -3.67 -3.52 -2.81
CA LEU A 30 -2.69 -4.60 -2.82
C LEU A 30 -3.10 -5.63 -3.85
N THR A 31 -2.15 -6.00 -4.70
CA THR A 31 -2.20 -7.20 -5.54
C THR A 31 -1.32 -8.27 -4.91
N GLU A 32 -1.10 -9.37 -5.62
CA GLU A 32 -0.17 -10.42 -5.19
C GLU A 32 1.30 -9.94 -5.14
N ASP A 33 1.64 -9.01 -6.03
CA ASP A 33 3.02 -8.61 -6.33
C ASP A 33 3.30 -7.13 -6.10
N GLN A 34 2.27 -6.29 -5.92
CA GLN A 34 2.41 -4.84 -5.85
C GLN A 34 1.52 -4.20 -4.79
N LEU A 35 2.05 -3.15 -4.17
CA LEU A 35 1.25 -2.11 -3.55
C LEU A 35 1.07 -0.99 -4.57
N ILE A 36 -0.18 -0.58 -4.80
CA ILE A 36 -0.54 0.46 -5.76
C ILE A 36 -1.20 1.58 -4.98
N THR A 37 -0.74 2.81 -5.18
CA THR A 37 -1.35 4.01 -4.59
C THR A 37 -1.86 4.92 -5.68
N ALA A 38 -3.02 5.53 -5.47
CA ALA A 38 -3.60 6.47 -6.42
C ALA A 38 -4.16 7.71 -5.71
N LYS A 39 -3.83 8.88 -6.27
CA LYS A 39 -4.36 10.18 -5.86
C LYS A 39 -4.98 10.85 -7.06
N ALA A 40 -6.31 10.81 -7.14
CA ALA A 40 -7.07 11.54 -8.15
C ALA A 40 -6.82 13.06 -8.08
N GLY A 41 -6.57 13.67 -9.24
CA GLY A 41 -6.50 15.13 -9.40
C GLY A 41 -7.88 15.78 -9.48
N ILE A 42 -7.91 17.11 -9.71
CA ILE A 42 -9.15 17.85 -9.97
C ILE A 42 -9.82 17.37 -11.27
N ILE A 43 -9.01 16.92 -12.23
CA ILE A 43 -9.42 16.26 -13.46
C ILE A 43 -8.76 14.88 -13.46
N ARG A 44 -9.49 13.81 -13.82
CA ARG A 44 -8.99 12.41 -13.78
C ARG A 44 -7.61 12.23 -14.42
N ARG A 45 -7.37 12.93 -15.54
CA ARG A 45 -6.10 12.92 -16.29
C ARG A 45 -4.87 13.49 -15.56
N TRP A 46 -5.08 14.13 -14.41
CA TRP A 46 -4.05 14.73 -13.57
C TRP A 46 -3.83 13.92 -12.28
N GLY A 47 -4.52 12.79 -12.13
CA GLY A 47 -4.27 11.87 -11.04
C GLY A 47 -2.88 11.25 -11.13
N LYS A 48 -2.30 10.93 -9.98
CA LYS A 48 -1.02 10.24 -9.88
C LYS A 48 -1.25 8.81 -9.39
N VAL A 49 -0.67 7.85 -10.10
CA VAL A 49 -0.60 6.44 -9.66
C VAL A 49 0.85 6.07 -9.47
N GLU A 50 1.14 5.39 -8.36
CA GLU A 50 2.46 4.88 -8.04
C GLU A 50 2.33 3.40 -7.72
N ARG A 51 3.28 2.60 -8.21
CA ARG A 51 3.31 1.14 -8.05
C ARG A 51 4.62 0.77 -7.37
N PHE A 52 4.51 -0.03 -6.32
CA PHE A 52 5.62 -0.45 -5.48
C PHE A 52 5.68 -1.98 -5.52
N PRO A 53 6.71 -2.57 -6.14
CA PRO A 53 6.90 -4.01 -6.12
C PRO A 53 7.03 -4.51 -4.68
N LEU A 54 6.24 -5.52 -4.31
CA LEU A 54 6.34 -6.13 -2.99
C LEU A 54 7.64 -6.93 -2.85
N SER A 55 8.27 -7.33 -3.95
CA SER A 55 9.62 -7.91 -3.95
C SER A 55 10.68 -6.98 -3.35
N SER A 56 10.46 -5.66 -3.35
CA SER A 56 11.37 -4.70 -2.72
C SER A 56 10.93 -4.26 -1.33
N LEU A 57 9.90 -4.87 -0.73
CA LEU A 57 9.47 -4.56 0.63
C LEU A 57 10.57 -4.90 1.64
N VAL A 58 10.97 -3.92 2.46
CA VAL A 58 12.05 -4.08 3.45
C VAL A 58 11.52 -4.08 4.87
N ALA A 59 10.62 -3.13 5.18
CA ALA A 59 10.13 -2.95 6.53
C ALA A 59 8.73 -2.33 6.53
N LEU A 60 8.02 -2.56 7.63
CA LEU A 60 6.71 -2.00 7.88
C LEU A 60 6.64 -1.53 9.34
N ARG A 61 6.05 -0.35 9.56
CA ARG A 61 5.77 0.19 10.88
C ARG A 61 4.36 0.73 10.95
N SER A 62 3.59 0.25 11.90
CA SER A 62 2.27 0.79 12.25
C SER A 62 2.37 1.67 13.50
N MET A 63 1.68 2.81 13.49
CA MET A 63 1.54 3.68 14.64
C MET A 63 0.05 3.97 14.84
N PRO A 64 -0.63 3.28 15.76
CA PRO A 64 -2.02 3.54 16.05
C PRO A 64 -2.17 4.91 16.71
N ASN A 65 -3.17 5.68 16.30
CA ASN A 65 -3.51 6.96 16.93
C ASN A 65 -5.04 7.15 16.90
N PRO A 66 -5.65 7.70 17.98
CA PRO A 66 -7.10 7.81 18.11
C PRO A 66 -7.80 8.52 16.94
N SER A 67 -7.09 9.43 16.27
CA SER A 67 -7.63 10.24 15.16
C SER A 67 -7.28 9.67 13.78
N ALA A 68 -6.24 8.84 13.69
CA ALA A 68 -5.80 8.22 12.43
C ALA A 68 -4.78 7.11 12.69
N ASN A 69 -4.90 5.97 12.02
CA ASN A 69 -3.87 4.94 12.05
C ASN A 69 -2.81 5.23 10.98
N LEU A 70 -1.53 5.26 11.35
CA LEU A 70 -0.45 5.57 10.42
C LEU A 70 0.33 4.30 10.06
N LEU A 71 0.53 4.09 8.76
CA LEU A 71 1.32 3.01 8.20
C LEU A 71 2.54 3.58 7.46
N GLN A 72 3.74 3.17 7.84
CA GLN A 72 4.97 3.43 7.09
C GLN A 72 5.45 2.13 6.45
N ILE A 73 5.73 2.18 5.16
CA ILE A 73 6.17 1.04 4.36
C ILE A 73 7.47 1.45 3.69
N GLN A 74 8.54 0.69 3.93
CA GLN A 74 9.85 0.94 3.36
C GLN A 74 10.12 -0.05 2.23
N PHE A 75 10.54 0.47 1.09
CA PHE A 75 10.95 -0.28 -0.08
C PHE A 75 12.44 -0.04 -0.37
N ALA A 76 13.12 -1.07 -0.87
CA ALA A 76 14.46 -0.98 -1.42
C ALA A 76 14.39 -0.25 -2.75
N GLU A 77 14.98 0.95 -2.83
CA GLU A 77 15.07 1.75 -4.04
C GLU A 77 16.38 2.56 -4.01
N GLY A 78 17.31 2.25 -4.91
CA GLY A 78 18.61 2.89 -4.99
C GLY A 78 19.39 2.90 -3.66
N SER A 79 20.14 3.98 -3.41
CA SER A 79 20.95 4.15 -2.19
C SER A 79 20.19 4.76 -1.00
N GLY A 80 18.95 5.22 -1.19
CA GLY A 80 18.18 5.93 -0.17
C GLY A 80 17.02 5.15 0.42
N GLY A 81 16.54 4.11 -0.28
CA GLY A 81 15.25 3.50 0.03
C GLY A 81 14.09 4.46 -0.18
N ARG A 82 12.88 3.93 -0.30
CA ARG A 82 11.67 4.74 -0.42
C ARG A 82 10.71 4.42 0.70
N VAL A 83 10.30 5.46 1.44
CA VAL A 83 9.32 5.33 2.52
C VAL A 83 7.98 5.90 2.06
N LEU A 84 6.97 5.04 1.99
CA LEU A 84 5.59 5.42 1.79
C LEU A 84 4.91 5.55 3.16
N THR A 85 4.29 6.69 3.42
CA THR A 85 3.48 6.92 4.63
C THR A 85 2.02 7.10 4.25
N ILE A 86 1.15 6.29 4.84
CA ILE A 86 -0.30 6.34 4.62
C ILE A 86 -0.97 6.55 5.97
N MET A 87 -1.87 7.53 6.04
CA MET A 87 -2.73 7.75 7.20
C MET A 87 -4.13 7.28 6.87
N TYR A 88 -4.66 6.38 7.69
CA TYR A 88 -6.02 5.86 7.57
C TYR A 88 -6.91 6.51 8.61
N PRO A 89 -8.13 6.94 8.24
CA PRO A 89 -9.08 7.42 9.22
C PRO A 89 -9.58 6.24 10.10
N PRO A 90 -10.11 6.48 11.31
CA PRO A 90 -10.49 5.42 12.25
C PRO A 90 -11.50 4.42 11.68
N GLU A 91 -12.41 4.86 10.81
CA GLU A 91 -13.39 4.02 10.12
C GLU A 91 -12.76 2.99 9.15
N SER A 92 -11.51 3.22 8.73
CA SER A 92 -10.77 2.31 7.84
C SER A 92 -9.92 1.27 8.60
N THR A 93 -10.14 1.07 9.90
CA THR A 93 -9.32 0.16 10.74
C THR A 93 -9.30 -1.27 10.20
N ALA A 94 -10.45 -1.84 9.78
CA ALA A 94 -10.48 -3.21 9.27
C ALA A 94 -9.63 -3.36 7.98
N ALA A 95 -9.65 -2.36 7.11
CA ALA A 95 -8.85 -2.37 5.89
C ALA A 95 -7.36 -2.14 6.18
N PHE A 96 -7.04 -1.28 7.15
CA PHE A 96 -5.69 -1.09 7.67
C PHE A 96 -5.09 -2.40 8.21
N ASP A 97 -5.85 -3.13 9.04
CA ASP A 97 -5.42 -4.41 9.61
C ASP A 97 -5.18 -5.47 8.51
N GLN A 98 -6.07 -5.54 7.50
CA GLN A 98 -5.89 -6.43 6.35
C GLN A 98 -4.64 -6.10 5.55
N ILE A 99 -4.38 -4.81 5.30
CA ILE A 99 -3.18 -4.35 4.58
C ILE A 99 -1.91 -4.72 5.37
N ILE A 100 -1.90 -4.48 6.68
CA ILE A 100 -0.78 -4.85 7.54
C ILE A 100 -0.55 -6.36 7.50
N GLY A 101 -1.59 -7.16 7.73
CA GLY A 101 -1.48 -8.62 7.75
C GLY A 101 -0.94 -9.18 6.44
N PHE A 102 -1.42 -8.65 5.31
CA PHE A 102 -0.91 -9.05 3.99
C PHE A 102 0.58 -8.72 3.81
N LEU A 103 0.98 -7.48 4.11
CA LEU A 103 2.37 -7.04 3.94
C LEU A 103 3.33 -7.74 4.91
N GLN A 104 2.92 -7.98 6.15
CA GLN A 104 3.70 -8.76 7.12
C GLN A 104 3.88 -10.20 6.66
N GLY A 105 2.83 -10.84 6.15
CA GLY A 105 2.92 -12.18 5.57
C GLY A 105 3.91 -12.24 4.40
N ARG A 106 3.89 -11.22 3.53
CA ARG A 106 4.82 -11.14 2.40
C ARG A 106 6.27 -10.96 2.85
N LEU A 107 6.52 -10.07 3.81
CA LEU A 107 7.86 -9.83 4.36
C LEU A 107 8.43 -11.09 5.03
N ALA A 108 7.62 -11.82 5.78
CA ALA A 108 8.04 -13.07 6.42
C ALA A 108 8.38 -14.18 5.41
N ALA A 109 7.62 -14.27 4.30
CA ALA A 109 7.91 -15.21 3.22
C ALA A 109 9.27 -14.93 2.57
N GLN A 110 9.57 -13.66 2.28
CA GLN A 110 10.84 -13.24 1.68
C GLN A 110 12.05 -13.58 2.56
N GLN A 111 11.93 -13.30 3.87
CA GLN A 111 12.99 -13.62 4.83
C GLN A 111 13.26 -15.12 4.95
N SER A 112 12.23 -15.95 4.72
CA SER A 112 12.36 -17.41 4.74
C SER A 112 13.04 -17.94 3.47
N GLU A 113 12.76 -17.33 2.32
CA GLU A 113 13.42 -17.64 1.03
C GLU A 113 14.92 -17.28 1.10
N ASP A 114 15.26 -16.08 1.57
CA ASP A 114 16.64 -15.61 1.72
C ASP A 114 17.47 -16.47 2.71
N ALA A 115 16.80 -17.09 3.69
CA ALA A 115 17.44 -17.97 4.66
C ALA A 115 17.69 -19.38 4.12
N HIS A 116 16.93 -19.83 3.10
CA HIS A 116 17.10 -21.15 2.49
C HIS A 116 18.18 -21.17 1.41
N GLU A 117 18.47 -20.02 0.81
CA GLU A 117 19.51 -19.87 -0.22
C GLU A 117 20.94 -19.66 0.34
N ARG A 118 21.10 -19.64 1.67
CA ARG A 118 22.40 -19.49 2.38
C ARG A 118 22.81 -20.78 3.06
#